data_AF-A0AAE3WAS3-F1
#
_entry.id   AF-A0AAE3WAS3-F1
#
_cell.length_a   1.000
_cell.length_b   1.000
_cell.length_c   1.000
_cell.angle_alpha   90.00
_cell.angle_beta   90.00
_cell.angle_gamma   90.00
#
_symmetry.space_group_name_H-M   'P 1'
#
loop_
_entity.id
_entity.type
_entity.pdbx_description
1 polymer ?
#
loop_
_entity_poly.entity_id
_entity_poly.type
_entity_poly.pdbx_seq_one_letter_code
_entity_poly.pdbx_strand_id
1 'polypeptide(L)'
;MSGLVDQTSLTNHGLIMSSQSYGIDLTGLTSSAQTVFITNTGTISGYLGGVAGSDGTETLVNSGEIIGSVALGAGDDSFDNRGGSVSGEVRGGAGNDTYITDSAALQIVENPGEGTDEVRSTVRYILGDNLENLTLLGADDINGRGNGLANLLTGNVGDNVLEGFEGDDSLNGGAGLDSLYGGEGNDSLRGDNEDDYLSGFDGNDTALGGNGFDEILGGKGDDSLLGQRGQDTLYGGPGDDILNGGHADDSLSGGSGFDTLTGYTGDDTLSGGLNADRFVFSDAGGGFGNDVITDFAATNDAEKIDLSGVATIANFADLAGSHMTQVGADVVIDDLAGNTITLLNVNIANLDANDFIF
;
A
#
# COMPACT_ATOMS: atom_id res chain seq x y z
N MET A 1 -43.25 30.02 -6.26
CA MET A 1 -43.29 29.56 -7.67
C MET A 1 -41.91 29.04 -7.98
N SER A 2 -41.67 27.76 -7.68
CA SER A 2 -40.45 27.04 -8.04
C SER A 2 -40.65 26.48 -9.45
N GLY A 3 -40.27 27.28 -10.45
CA GLY A 3 -40.17 26.78 -11.81
C GLY A 3 -38.98 25.83 -11.90
N LEU A 4 -39.09 24.82 -12.78
CA LEU A 4 -37.91 24.14 -13.30
C LEU A 4 -36.90 25.20 -13.72
N VAL A 5 -35.63 25.02 -13.37
CA VAL A 5 -34.55 25.86 -13.88
C VAL A 5 -34.58 25.78 -15.40
N ASP A 6 -34.75 26.91 -16.07
CA ASP A 6 -34.85 27.00 -17.54
C ASP A 6 -33.54 26.53 -18.17
N GLN A 7 -33.62 25.39 -18.87
CA GLN A 7 -32.50 24.68 -19.49
C GLN A 7 -31.79 25.49 -20.60
N THR A 8 -32.33 26.62 -21.04
CA THR A 8 -31.81 27.38 -22.20
C THR A 8 -30.79 28.47 -21.85
N SER A 9 -30.48 28.71 -20.57
CA SER A 9 -29.51 29.75 -20.15
C SER A 9 -28.23 29.24 -19.48
N LEU A 10 -28.03 27.91 -19.38
CA LEU A 10 -26.92 27.30 -18.62
C LEU A 10 -25.61 27.16 -19.41
N THR A 11 -25.43 27.90 -20.49
CA THR A 11 -24.09 28.01 -21.10
C THR A 11 -23.18 28.85 -20.18
N ASN A 12 -22.28 28.19 -19.45
CA ASN A 12 -21.17 28.76 -18.66
C ASN A 12 -21.48 29.45 -17.30
N HIS A 13 -22.64 29.26 -16.66
CA HIS A 13 -22.91 29.88 -15.35
C HIS A 13 -23.43 28.86 -14.33
N GLY A 14 -22.70 28.70 -13.22
CA GLY A 14 -23.06 27.79 -12.14
C GLY A 14 -24.42 28.12 -11.49
N LEU A 15 -25.07 27.09 -10.96
CA LEU A 15 -26.37 27.12 -10.30
C LEU A 15 -26.20 27.07 -8.77
N ILE A 16 -26.63 28.12 -8.06
CA ILE A 16 -26.62 28.15 -6.58
C ILE A 16 -28.06 28.03 -6.06
N MET A 17 -28.30 27.06 -5.18
CA MET A 17 -29.59 26.82 -4.53
C MET A 17 -29.47 26.92 -3.01
N SER A 18 -30.27 27.81 -2.42
CA SER A 18 -30.26 28.13 -0.99
C SER A 18 -31.63 28.06 -0.30
N SER A 19 -32.62 27.51 -1.00
CA SER A 19 -33.98 27.27 -0.48
C SER A 19 -34.55 26.00 -1.13
N GLN A 20 -35.78 25.60 -0.78
CA GLN A 20 -36.39 24.40 -1.36
C GLN A 20 -36.50 24.51 -2.89
N SER A 21 -35.84 23.59 -3.58
CA SER A 21 -35.86 23.44 -5.02
C SER A 21 -36.60 22.17 -5.41
N TYR A 22 -37.29 22.22 -6.56
CA TYR A 22 -37.76 21.01 -7.22
C TYR A 22 -36.62 20.45 -8.07
N GLY A 23 -36.43 19.13 -8.11
CA GLY A 23 -35.28 18.40 -8.69
C GLY A 23 -34.58 19.01 -9.92
N ILE A 24 -33.30 18.68 -10.09
CA ILE A 24 -32.45 19.20 -11.18
C ILE A 24 -32.40 18.18 -12.31
N ASP A 25 -32.64 18.64 -13.53
CA ASP A 25 -32.52 17.82 -14.75
C ASP A 25 -31.73 18.57 -15.81
N LEU A 26 -30.49 18.14 -16.03
CA LEU A 26 -29.52 18.65 -17.00
C LEU A 26 -29.37 17.76 -18.23
N THR A 27 -30.18 16.70 -18.37
CA THR A 27 -30.04 15.70 -19.46
C THR A 27 -30.18 16.29 -20.87
N GLY A 28 -30.69 17.52 -20.99
CA GLY A 28 -30.74 18.27 -22.25
C GLY A 28 -29.41 18.91 -22.69
N LEU A 29 -28.37 18.91 -21.85
CA LEU A 29 -27.08 19.57 -22.10
C LEU A 29 -26.05 18.59 -22.73
N THR A 30 -26.27 18.16 -23.97
CA THR A 30 -25.54 17.02 -24.59
C THR A 30 -24.14 17.34 -25.16
N SER A 31 -23.44 18.37 -24.67
CA SER A 31 -22.14 18.75 -25.22
C SER A 31 -21.04 18.41 -24.21
N SER A 32 -20.19 17.43 -24.55
CA SER A 32 -19.07 16.93 -23.72
C SER A 32 -17.97 17.95 -23.36
N ALA A 33 -18.14 19.22 -23.70
CA ALA A 33 -17.24 20.32 -23.38
C ALA A 33 -17.88 21.35 -22.42
N GLN A 34 -19.09 21.09 -21.94
CA GLN A 34 -19.76 21.95 -20.96
C GLN A 34 -19.34 21.50 -19.56
N THR A 35 -18.98 22.47 -18.72
CA THR A 35 -18.78 22.27 -17.29
C THR A 35 -19.93 22.90 -16.53
N VAL A 36 -20.62 22.12 -15.70
CA VAL A 36 -21.75 22.61 -14.90
C VAL A 36 -21.39 22.56 -13.42
N PHE A 37 -21.52 23.70 -12.73
CA PHE A 37 -21.31 23.79 -11.29
C PHE A 37 -22.65 23.94 -10.58
N ILE A 38 -22.94 23.10 -9.59
CA ILE A 38 -24.12 23.17 -8.75
C ILE A 38 -23.70 23.30 -7.28
N THR A 39 -24.31 24.23 -6.54
CA THR A 39 -24.16 24.31 -5.09
C THR A 39 -25.53 24.21 -4.41
N ASN A 40 -25.74 23.18 -3.60
CA ASN A 40 -26.93 23.02 -2.76
C ASN A 40 -26.61 23.32 -1.29
N THR A 41 -27.37 24.26 -0.72
CA THR A 41 -27.39 24.58 0.72
C THR A 41 -28.80 24.46 1.32
N GLY A 42 -29.78 24.01 0.52
CA GLY A 42 -31.18 23.83 0.92
C GLY A 42 -31.66 22.39 0.69
N THR A 43 -32.96 22.22 0.44
CA THR A 43 -33.55 20.89 0.14
C THR A 43 -33.88 20.78 -1.35
N ILE A 44 -33.40 19.71 -2.00
CA ILE A 44 -33.81 19.30 -3.35
C ILE A 44 -34.81 18.14 -3.23
N SER A 45 -36.01 18.28 -3.81
CA SER A 45 -37.09 17.26 -3.72
C SER A 45 -38.00 17.29 -4.99
N GLY A 46 -38.88 16.30 -5.22
CA GLY A 46 -39.90 16.40 -6.30
C GLY A 46 -40.00 15.17 -7.24
N TYR A 47 -40.63 15.31 -8.42
CA TYR A 47 -41.06 14.19 -9.28
C TYR A 47 -39.94 13.26 -9.79
N LEU A 48 -38.68 13.71 -9.74
CA LEU A 48 -37.48 12.89 -10.01
C LEU A 48 -36.56 12.73 -8.77
N GLY A 49 -36.92 13.33 -7.63
CA GLY A 49 -36.20 13.20 -6.35
C GLY A 49 -34.74 13.69 -6.31
N GLY A 50 -34.16 14.11 -7.43
CA GLY A 50 -32.72 14.01 -7.57
C GLY A 50 -32.04 15.06 -8.41
N VAL A 51 -30.81 14.75 -8.78
CA VAL A 51 -30.03 15.43 -9.81
C VAL A 51 -29.81 14.44 -10.95
N ALA A 52 -30.17 14.84 -12.17
CA ALA A 52 -29.77 14.15 -13.39
C ALA A 52 -28.82 15.08 -14.16
N GLY A 53 -27.58 14.66 -14.41
CA GLY A 53 -26.56 15.43 -15.10
C GLY A 53 -26.58 15.24 -16.62
N SER A 54 -25.47 15.54 -17.28
CA SER A 54 -25.34 15.70 -18.72
C SER A 54 -24.35 14.69 -19.33
N ASP A 55 -23.87 14.95 -20.56
CA ASP A 55 -22.78 14.16 -21.18
C ASP A 55 -21.41 14.88 -21.05
N GLY A 56 -21.32 15.89 -20.19
CA GLY A 56 -20.14 16.71 -19.93
C GLY A 56 -19.73 16.63 -18.45
N THR A 57 -18.73 17.42 -18.05
CA THR A 57 -18.23 17.38 -16.67
C THR A 57 -19.11 18.20 -15.73
N GLU A 58 -19.63 17.55 -14.70
CA GLU A 58 -20.40 18.14 -13.63
C GLU A 58 -19.59 18.27 -12.33
N THR A 59 -19.84 19.35 -11.58
CA THR A 59 -19.38 19.47 -10.19
C THR A 59 -20.55 19.89 -9.33
N LEU A 60 -20.98 18.98 -8.46
CA LEU A 60 -22.06 19.20 -7.51
C LEU A 60 -21.51 19.24 -6.09
N VAL A 61 -21.68 20.37 -5.42
CA VAL A 61 -21.37 20.55 -4.00
C VAL A 61 -22.68 20.60 -3.21
N ASN A 62 -22.94 19.57 -2.40
CA ASN A 62 -24.09 19.45 -1.53
C ASN A 62 -23.70 19.61 -0.05
N SER A 63 -24.20 20.69 0.55
CA SER A 63 -24.16 20.94 2.01
C SER A 63 -25.57 21.03 2.61
N GLY A 64 -26.58 20.59 1.84
CA GLY A 64 -27.99 20.56 2.22
C GLY A 64 -28.56 19.15 2.19
N GLU A 65 -29.85 19.02 1.84
CA GLU A 65 -30.56 17.73 1.75
C GLU A 65 -30.98 17.46 0.30
N ILE A 66 -30.72 16.24 -0.19
CA ILE A 66 -31.22 15.72 -1.46
C ILE A 66 -32.14 14.53 -1.16
N ILE A 67 -33.44 14.68 -1.45
CA ILE A 67 -34.45 13.65 -1.20
C ILE A 67 -34.69 12.81 -2.47
N GLY A 68 -33.76 11.90 -2.74
CA GLY A 68 -33.74 10.97 -3.87
C GLY A 68 -32.30 10.71 -4.33
N SER A 69 -32.12 10.26 -5.57
CA SER A 69 -30.82 9.86 -6.12
C SER A 69 -30.09 11.00 -6.84
N VAL A 70 -28.78 10.90 -6.97
CA VAL A 70 -27.95 11.74 -7.83
C VAL A 70 -27.40 10.85 -8.95
N ALA A 71 -27.51 11.28 -10.20
CA ALA A 71 -26.94 10.61 -11.37
C ALA A 71 -26.31 11.68 -12.27
N LEU A 72 -24.99 11.74 -12.39
CA LEU A 72 -24.30 12.83 -13.08
C LEU A 72 -24.11 12.58 -14.58
N GLY A 73 -24.10 11.33 -15.03
CA GLY A 73 -24.23 11.00 -16.45
C GLY A 73 -22.94 10.51 -17.05
N ALA A 74 -22.40 11.20 -18.06
CA ALA A 74 -21.12 10.86 -18.65
C ALA A 74 -20.20 12.08 -18.61
N GLY A 75 -18.89 11.87 -18.49
CA GLY A 75 -17.92 12.90 -18.18
C GLY A 75 -17.20 12.58 -16.88
N ASP A 76 -16.06 13.22 -16.65
CA ASP A 76 -15.36 13.10 -15.37
C ASP A 76 -16.03 14.04 -14.38
N ASP A 77 -16.86 13.52 -13.49
CA ASP A 77 -17.74 14.27 -12.62
C ASP A 77 -17.22 14.36 -11.17
N SER A 78 -17.73 15.33 -10.41
CA SER A 78 -17.39 15.49 -9.00
C SER A 78 -18.61 15.75 -8.14
N PHE A 79 -18.75 14.96 -7.07
CA PHE A 79 -19.80 15.12 -6.08
C PHE A 79 -19.23 15.29 -4.67
N ASP A 80 -19.32 16.50 -4.11
CA ASP A 80 -18.92 16.79 -2.73
C ASP A 80 -20.15 16.88 -1.82
N ASN A 81 -20.34 15.89 -0.96
CA ASN A 81 -21.46 15.80 -0.03
C ASN A 81 -21.11 16.19 1.41
N ARG A 82 -19.99 16.86 1.65
CA ARG A 82 -19.60 17.22 3.02
C ARG A 82 -20.60 18.19 3.65
N GLY A 83 -21.08 17.85 4.85
CA GLY A 83 -22.13 18.56 5.57
C GLY A 83 -23.53 18.38 4.97
N GLY A 84 -23.67 17.56 3.93
CA GLY A 84 -24.92 17.29 3.23
C GLY A 84 -25.48 15.89 3.48
N SER A 85 -26.70 15.65 3.02
CA SER A 85 -27.33 14.33 3.03
C SER A 85 -27.99 14.03 1.69
N VAL A 86 -27.96 12.74 1.32
CA VAL A 86 -28.65 12.18 0.15
C VAL A 86 -29.44 10.96 0.64
N SER A 87 -30.73 10.90 0.36
CA SER A 87 -31.57 9.78 0.81
C SER A 87 -31.58 8.59 -0.17
N GLY A 88 -31.05 8.78 -1.37
CA GLY A 88 -30.90 7.74 -2.40
C GLY A 88 -29.44 7.49 -2.77
N GLU A 89 -29.26 6.74 -3.85
CA GLU A 89 -27.95 6.43 -4.42
C GLU A 89 -27.35 7.62 -5.16
N VAL A 90 -26.02 7.68 -5.20
CA VAL A 90 -25.23 8.59 -6.03
C VAL A 90 -24.53 7.78 -7.11
N ARG A 91 -24.59 8.25 -8.34
CA ARG A 91 -23.95 7.66 -9.52
C ARG A 91 -23.27 8.77 -10.30
N GLY A 92 -22.01 8.59 -10.66
CA GLY A 92 -21.31 9.49 -11.55
C GLY A 92 -21.57 9.07 -12.99
N GLY A 93 -21.37 7.78 -13.28
CA GLY A 93 -21.65 7.19 -14.58
C GLY A 93 -20.37 7.07 -15.40
N ALA A 94 -20.43 7.30 -16.72
CA ALA A 94 -19.27 7.02 -17.57
C ALA A 94 -18.22 8.13 -17.50
N GLY A 95 -17.04 7.87 -16.98
CA GLY A 95 -15.94 8.81 -16.80
C GLY A 95 -15.15 8.45 -15.55
N ASN A 96 -14.10 9.21 -15.25
CA ASN A 96 -13.40 9.05 -13.98
C ASN A 96 -13.98 10.04 -12.97
N ASP A 97 -14.82 9.55 -12.08
CA ASP A 97 -15.61 10.36 -11.16
C ASP A 97 -14.97 10.48 -9.78
N THR A 98 -15.27 11.57 -9.08
CA THR A 98 -14.77 11.83 -7.72
C THR A 98 -15.90 12.13 -6.75
N TYR A 99 -16.01 11.32 -5.71
CA TYR A 99 -16.96 11.50 -4.61
C TYR A 99 -16.25 11.96 -3.35
N ILE A 100 -16.74 13.00 -2.68
CA ILE A 100 -16.20 13.50 -1.41
C ILE A 100 -17.28 13.40 -0.34
N THR A 101 -17.01 12.70 0.77
CA THR A 101 -18.01 12.44 1.81
C THR A 101 -17.47 12.53 3.24
N ASP A 102 -18.34 12.92 4.15
CA ASP A 102 -18.20 12.82 5.61
C ASP A 102 -19.23 11.85 6.22
N SER A 103 -19.87 11.05 5.38
CA SER A 103 -20.92 10.10 5.76
C SER A 103 -20.63 8.72 5.19
N ALA A 104 -20.42 7.75 6.09
CA ALA A 104 -20.31 6.33 5.77
C ALA A 104 -21.64 5.71 5.27
N ALA A 105 -22.75 6.47 5.35
CA ALA A 105 -24.06 6.04 4.87
C ALA A 105 -24.34 6.48 3.42
N LEU A 106 -23.46 7.26 2.79
CA LEU A 106 -23.61 7.64 1.39
C LEU A 106 -23.47 6.39 0.50
N GLN A 107 -24.47 6.12 -0.32
CA GLN A 107 -24.48 4.96 -1.21
C GLN A 107 -24.02 5.38 -2.60
N ILE A 108 -22.75 5.13 -2.91
CA ILE A 108 -22.19 5.35 -4.25
C ILE A 108 -22.32 4.05 -5.04
N VAL A 109 -22.76 4.13 -6.29
CA VAL A 109 -23.00 2.97 -7.14
C VAL A 109 -22.48 3.20 -8.55
N GLU A 110 -21.41 2.51 -8.90
CA GLU A 110 -20.82 2.51 -10.25
C GLU A 110 -21.06 1.20 -11.00
N ASN A 111 -21.06 1.25 -12.33
CA ASN A 111 -21.17 0.06 -13.16
C ASN A 111 -19.80 -0.35 -13.73
N PRO A 112 -19.63 -1.64 -14.12
CA PRO A 112 -18.37 -2.12 -14.66
C PRO A 112 -17.96 -1.39 -15.95
N GLY A 113 -16.71 -0.93 -15.99
CA GLY A 113 -16.10 -0.35 -17.19
C GLY A 113 -16.57 1.06 -17.52
N GLU A 114 -17.13 1.77 -16.53
CA GLU A 114 -17.52 3.17 -16.67
C GLU A 114 -16.36 4.15 -16.42
N GLY A 115 -15.29 3.73 -15.74
CA GLY A 115 -14.06 4.51 -15.64
C GLY A 115 -13.15 4.01 -14.53
N THR A 116 -12.43 4.92 -13.89
CA THR A 116 -11.67 4.69 -12.67
C THR A 116 -12.05 5.75 -11.66
N ASP A 117 -12.77 5.34 -10.63
CA ASP A 117 -13.51 6.24 -9.75
C ASP A 117 -12.87 6.36 -8.37
N GLU A 118 -12.93 7.57 -7.79
CA GLU A 118 -12.32 7.89 -6.51
C GLU A 118 -13.34 8.30 -5.46
N VAL A 119 -13.25 7.68 -4.28
CA VAL A 119 -13.90 8.16 -3.06
C VAL A 119 -12.87 8.86 -2.17
N ARG A 120 -13.16 10.08 -1.76
CA ARG A 120 -12.41 10.83 -0.75
C ARG A 120 -13.23 10.96 0.52
N SER A 121 -12.79 10.33 1.60
CA SER A 121 -13.60 10.21 2.82
C SER A 121 -12.94 10.87 4.03
N THR A 122 -13.74 11.57 4.85
CA THR A 122 -13.33 12.07 6.19
C THR A 122 -13.84 11.19 7.33
N VAL A 123 -14.37 10.01 7.01
CA VAL A 123 -14.84 8.98 7.94
C VAL A 123 -14.46 7.60 7.41
N ARG A 124 -14.61 6.54 8.23
CA ARG A 124 -14.39 5.17 7.77
C ARG A 124 -15.20 4.88 6.51
N TYR A 125 -14.57 4.30 5.49
CA TYR A 125 -15.22 4.00 4.22
C TYR A 125 -14.88 2.59 3.72
N ILE A 126 -15.81 1.98 2.99
CA ILE A 126 -15.65 0.68 2.33
C ILE A 126 -16.07 0.90 0.88
N LEU A 127 -15.18 0.60 -0.06
CA LEU A 127 -15.49 0.68 -1.48
C LEU A 127 -16.59 -0.34 -1.84
N GLY A 128 -17.61 0.14 -2.53
CA GLY A 128 -18.60 -0.71 -3.18
C GLY A 128 -18.03 -1.30 -4.48
N ASP A 129 -18.79 -2.17 -5.14
CA ASP A 129 -18.39 -2.75 -6.42
C ASP A 129 -18.07 -1.66 -7.47
N ASN A 130 -17.07 -1.90 -8.32
CA ASN A 130 -16.65 -1.01 -9.41
C ASN A 130 -16.16 0.38 -8.96
N LEU A 131 -15.73 0.51 -7.71
CA LEU A 131 -14.95 1.67 -7.25
C LEU A 131 -13.51 1.22 -7.05
N GLU A 132 -12.55 1.96 -7.61
CA GLU A 132 -11.15 1.55 -7.62
C GLU A 132 -10.30 2.30 -6.59
N ASN A 133 -10.59 3.57 -6.30
CA ASN A 133 -9.70 4.41 -5.49
C ASN A 133 -10.39 4.91 -4.21
N LEU A 134 -9.67 4.85 -3.08
CA LEU A 134 -10.05 5.45 -1.82
C LEU A 134 -8.92 6.32 -1.27
N THR A 135 -9.22 7.59 -0.99
CA THR A 135 -8.32 8.51 -0.28
C THR A 135 -8.96 8.94 1.04
N LEU A 136 -8.31 8.66 2.16
CA LEU A 136 -8.71 9.17 3.47
C LEU A 136 -8.21 10.60 3.66
N LEU A 137 -9.06 11.45 4.21
CA LEU A 137 -8.79 12.87 4.41
C LEU A 137 -8.80 13.21 5.90
N GLY A 138 -8.13 14.31 6.25
CA GLY A 138 -8.09 14.79 7.63
C GLY A 138 -6.90 14.23 8.39
N ALA A 139 -7.01 14.21 9.72
CA ALA A 139 -5.97 13.78 10.64
C ALA A 139 -6.53 12.90 11.77
N ASP A 140 -7.77 12.44 11.61
CA ASP A 140 -8.39 11.49 12.53
C ASP A 140 -8.01 10.07 12.09
N ASP A 141 -7.92 9.16 13.06
CA ASP A 141 -7.70 7.72 12.83
C ASP A 141 -8.89 7.13 12.06
N ILE A 142 -8.74 6.93 10.76
CA ILE A 142 -9.80 6.52 9.85
C ILE A 142 -9.37 5.27 9.11
N ASN A 143 -10.30 4.34 8.93
CA ASN A 143 -10.00 3.08 8.26
C ASN A 143 -10.61 3.05 6.87
N GLY A 144 -9.92 2.38 5.95
CA GLY A 144 -10.33 2.18 4.57
C GLY A 144 -10.40 0.69 4.24
N ARG A 145 -11.28 0.35 3.32
CA ARG A 145 -11.37 -1.02 2.80
C ARG A 145 -11.70 -0.99 1.31
N GLY A 146 -10.96 -1.77 0.54
CA GLY A 146 -11.19 -2.06 -0.86
C GLY A 146 -12.32 -3.05 -1.11
N ASN A 147 -12.30 -3.66 -2.29
CA ASN A 147 -13.25 -4.64 -2.80
C ASN A 147 -12.49 -5.75 -3.55
N GLY A 148 -13.11 -6.40 -4.54
CA GLY A 148 -12.48 -7.49 -5.30
C GLY A 148 -11.77 -7.05 -6.58
N LEU A 149 -11.38 -5.78 -6.68
CA LEU A 149 -10.68 -5.19 -7.82
C LEU A 149 -9.29 -4.76 -7.36
N ALA A 150 -8.38 -4.51 -8.32
CA ALA A 150 -7.14 -3.80 -8.04
C ALA A 150 -7.43 -2.36 -7.57
N ASN A 151 -7.38 -2.12 -6.27
CA ASN A 151 -7.69 -0.85 -5.65
C ASN A 151 -6.44 -0.02 -5.32
N LEU A 152 -6.60 1.31 -5.33
CA LEU A 152 -5.63 2.24 -4.76
C LEU A 152 -6.20 2.81 -3.46
N LEU A 153 -5.63 2.41 -2.32
CA LEU A 153 -6.03 2.89 -0.99
C LEU A 153 -4.92 3.80 -0.44
N THR A 154 -5.25 5.05 -0.16
CA THR A 154 -4.34 6.03 0.45
C THR A 154 -4.91 6.49 1.78
N GLY A 155 -4.16 6.27 2.85
CA GLY A 155 -4.44 6.74 4.19
C GLY A 155 -4.19 8.24 4.36
N ASN A 156 -4.37 8.72 5.59
CA ASN A 156 -4.18 10.10 5.99
C ASN A 156 -2.95 10.24 6.90
N VAL A 157 -2.98 11.16 7.87
CA VAL A 157 -1.86 11.38 8.81
C VAL A 157 -2.12 10.83 10.21
N GLY A 158 -3.25 10.14 10.40
CA GLY A 158 -3.59 9.45 11.64
C GLY A 158 -3.42 7.95 11.46
N ASP A 159 -3.59 7.19 12.53
CA ASP A 159 -3.37 5.75 12.53
C ASP A 159 -4.49 5.06 11.73
N ASN A 160 -4.17 4.46 10.58
CA ASN A 160 -5.15 3.89 9.66
C ASN A 160 -5.07 2.37 9.62
N VAL A 161 -6.22 1.73 9.46
CA VAL A 161 -6.29 0.34 8.99
C VAL A 161 -6.79 0.33 7.55
N LEU A 162 -5.96 -0.14 6.63
CA LEU A 162 -6.29 -0.31 5.20
C LEU A 162 -6.32 -1.80 4.86
N GLU A 163 -7.42 -2.25 4.24
CA GLU A 163 -7.62 -3.64 3.82
C GLU A 163 -7.93 -3.68 2.31
N GLY A 164 -7.06 -4.31 1.50
CA GLY A 164 -7.20 -4.43 0.04
C GLY A 164 -8.32 -5.40 -0.38
N PHE A 165 -8.25 -6.64 0.11
CA PHE A 165 -9.12 -7.79 -0.17
C PHE A 165 -8.66 -8.69 -1.32
N GLU A 166 -9.33 -8.69 -2.47
CA GLU A 166 -8.94 -9.50 -3.62
C GLU A 166 -8.51 -8.55 -4.74
N GLY A 167 -7.51 -8.94 -5.52
CA GLY A 167 -6.98 -8.10 -6.60
C GLY A 167 -5.57 -7.63 -6.28
N ASP A 168 -4.89 -7.09 -7.29
CA ASP A 168 -3.54 -6.55 -7.12
C ASP A 168 -3.65 -5.11 -6.61
N ASP A 169 -3.62 -4.93 -5.29
CA ASP A 169 -3.90 -3.66 -4.61
C ASP A 169 -2.65 -2.79 -4.39
N SER A 170 -2.85 -1.48 -4.25
CA SER A 170 -1.82 -0.54 -3.81
C SER A 170 -2.28 0.22 -2.57
N LEU A 171 -1.61 -0.04 -1.45
CA LEU A 171 -1.90 0.53 -0.13
C LEU A 171 -0.76 1.46 0.28
N ASN A 172 -1.09 2.71 0.59
CA ASN A 172 -0.20 3.65 1.26
C ASN A 172 -0.83 4.09 2.59
N GLY A 173 -0.18 3.78 3.72
CA GLY A 173 -0.60 4.21 5.06
C GLY A 173 -0.50 5.71 5.25
N GLY A 174 0.69 6.26 4.99
CA GLY A 174 0.95 7.69 4.93
C GLY A 174 1.80 8.15 6.10
N ALA A 175 1.17 8.65 7.15
CA ALA A 175 1.87 8.95 8.40
C ALA A 175 0.98 8.52 9.55
N GLY A 176 1.58 8.27 10.71
CA GLY A 176 0.89 7.60 11.81
C GLY A 176 1.22 6.11 11.83
N LEU A 177 0.73 5.42 12.85
CA LEU A 177 0.97 3.99 13.04
C LEU A 177 -0.08 3.19 12.26
N ASP A 178 0.28 2.73 11.07
CA ASP A 178 -0.65 2.13 10.14
C ASP A 178 -0.65 0.59 10.19
N SER A 179 -1.78 0.00 9.82
CA SER A 179 -1.90 -1.44 9.59
C SER A 179 -2.43 -1.69 8.18
N LEU A 180 -1.57 -2.23 7.32
CA LEU A 180 -1.84 -2.46 5.90
C LEU A 180 -1.97 -3.96 5.64
N TYR A 181 -3.09 -4.33 5.04
CA TYR A 181 -3.43 -5.70 4.71
C TYR A 181 -3.72 -5.78 3.21
N GLY A 182 -2.84 -6.42 2.44
CA GLY A 182 -2.99 -6.63 1.00
C GLY A 182 -4.19 -7.54 0.69
N GLY A 183 -4.00 -8.84 0.89
CA GLY A 183 -5.06 -9.84 0.76
C GLY A 183 -4.71 -10.91 -0.25
N GLU A 184 -5.62 -11.23 -1.16
CA GLU A 184 -5.32 -12.10 -2.30
C GLU A 184 -4.91 -11.26 -3.50
N GLY A 185 -3.76 -11.52 -4.11
CA GLY A 185 -3.27 -10.75 -5.26
C GLY A 185 -1.82 -10.33 -5.05
N ASN A 186 -1.21 -9.71 -6.05
CA ASN A 186 0.15 -9.18 -5.91
C ASN A 186 0.05 -7.72 -5.50
N ASP A 187 0.26 -7.46 -4.22
CA ASP A 187 -0.02 -6.18 -3.60
C ASP A 187 1.23 -5.32 -3.46
N SER A 188 1.03 -4.00 -3.42
CA SER A 188 2.07 -3.02 -3.09
C SER A 188 1.69 -2.28 -1.82
N LEU A 189 2.45 -2.51 -0.75
CA LEU A 189 2.21 -1.94 0.58
C LEU A 189 3.33 -0.94 0.92
N ARG A 190 2.96 0.21 1.49
CA ARG A 190 3.88 1.27 1.91
C ARG A 190 3.44 1.88 3.23
N GLY A 191 4.23 1.71 4.29
CA GLY A 191 3.99 2.32 5.61
C GLY A 191 4.30 3.82 5.64
N ASP A 192 5.47 4.19 5.09
CA ASP A 192 6.05 5.54 5.01
C ASP A 192 6.74 6.06 6.29
N ASN A 193 6.04 6.54 7.32
CA ASN A 193 6.68 7.01 8.56
C ASN A 193 5.99 6.41 9.77
N GLU A 194 6.72 6.38 10.90
CA GLU A 194 6.28 5.77 12.15
C GLU A 194 6.32 4.24 12.08
N ASP A 195 6.00 3.55 13.18
CA ASP A 195 6.16 2.10 13.32
C ASP A 195 4.92 1.38 12.74
N ASP A 196 5.06 0.82 11.54
CA ASP A 196 3.93 0.26 10.78
C ASP A 196 3.85 -1.26 10.82
N TYR A 197 2.64 -1.80 10.60
CA TYR A 197 2.40 -3.22 10.38
C TYR A 197 1.94 -3.46 8.94
N LEU A 198 2.68 -4.25 8.17
CA LEU A 198 2.38 -4.59 6.78
C LEU A 198 2.22 -6.11 6.63
N SER A 199 1.17 -6.54 5.95
CA SER A 199 0.90 -7.96 5.66
C SER A 199 0.39 -8.15 4.24
N GLY A 200 1.18 -8.81 3.38
CA GLY A 200 0.82 -9.11 1.99
C GLY A 200 -0.28 -10.17 1.86
N PHE A 201 -0.15 -11.27 2.62
CA PHE A 201 -1.03 -12.46 2.61
C PHE A 201 -0.78 -13.45 1.47
N ASP A 202 -1.57 -13.46 0.40
CA ASP A 202 -1.49 -14.48 -0.66
C ASP A 202 -1.18 -13.79 -2.00
N GLY A 203 0.00 -14.03 -2.54
CA GLY A 203 0.46 -13.49 -3.82
C GLY A 203 1.92 -13.07 -3.73
N ASN A 204 2.46 -12.51 -4.82
CA ASN A 204 3.84 -12.04 -4.82
C ASN A 204 3.86 -10.55 -4.50
N ASP A 205 4.05 -10.22 -3.24
CA ASP A 205 3.82 -8.89 -2.70
C ASP A 205 5.10 -8.05 -2.67
N THR A 206 4.93 -6.73 -2.68
CA THR A 206 6.00 -5.77 -2.45
C THR A 206 5.65 -4.88 -1.27
N ALA A 207 6.40 -5.00 -0.18
CA ALA A 207 6.18 -4.23 1.03
C ALA A 207 7.38 -3.33 1.35
N LEU A 208 7.10 -2.06 1.62
CA LEU A 208 8.06 -1.04 2.01
C LEU A 208 7.65 -0.49 3.38
N GLY A 209 8.44 -0.77 4.42
CA GLY A 209 8.22 -0.26 5.78
C GLY A 209 8.28 1.26 5.80
N GLY A 210 9.49 1.81 5.69
CA GLY A 210 9.67 3.26 5.61
C GLY A 210 10.65 3.77 6.65
N ASN A 211 10.21 4.71 7.48
CA ASN A 211 10.97 5.10 8.67
C ASN A 211 10.20 4.62 9.88
N GLY A 212 10.81 3.87 10.78
CA GLY A 212 10.11 3.37 11.95
C GLY A 212 10.67 2.05 12.39
N PHE A 213 10.02 1.41 13.34
CA PHE A 213 10.23 0.02 13.66
C PHE A 213 9.10 -0.78 13.01
N ASP A 214 9.32 -1.23 11.78
CA ASP A 214 8.27 -1.82 10.98
C ASP A 214 8.21 -3.34 11.17
N GLU A 215 6.99 -3.90 11.22
CA GLU A 215 6.76 -5.34 11.13
C GLU A 215 6.15 -5.67 9.77
N ILE A 216 6.89 -6.42 8.95
CA ILE A 216 6.52 -6.74 7.57
C ILE A 216 6.40 -8.26 7.42
N LEU A 217 5.21 -8.71 7.01
CA LEU A 217 4.91 -10.09 6.66
C LEU A 217 4.60 -10.16 5.16
N GLY A 218 5.39 -10.93 4.40
CA GLY A 218 5.11 -11.23 3.00
C GLY A 218 3.87 -12.09 2.90
N GLY A 219 3.97 -13.34 3.33
CA GLY A 219 2.86 -14.28 3.32
C GLY A 219 3.18 -15.47 2.43
N LYS A 220 2.25 -15.91 1.61
CA LYS A 220 2.48 -16.94 0.59
C LYS A 220 2.78 -16.27 -0.74
N GLY A 221 3.81 -16.73 -1.42
CA GLY A 221 4.22 -16.24 -2.73
C GLY A 221 5.65 -15.76 -2.66
N ASP A 222 6.21 -15.35 -3.80
CA ASP A 222 7.59 -14.88 -3.85
C ASP A 222 7.60 -13.37 -3.59
N ASP A 223 7.93 -12.96 -2.36
CA ASP A 223 7.73 -11.60 -1.87
C ASP A 223 9.00 -10.74 -1.91
N SER A 224 8.84 -9.42 -1.97
CA SER A 224 9.91 -8.42 -1.89
C SER A 224 9.68 -7.47 -0.72
N LEU A 225 10.42 -7.67 0.37
CA LEU A 225 10.25 -6.95 1.64
C LEU A 225 11.43 -6.01 1.90
N LEU A 226 11.15 -4.72 2.13
CA LEU A 226 12.15 -3.69 2.40
C LEU A 226 11.79 -2.92 3.68
N GLY A 227 12.55 -3.10 4.76
CA GLY A 227 12.39 -2.33 6.01
C GLY A 227 12.73 -0.85 5.82
N GLN A 228 13.88 -0.59 5.19
CA GLN A 228 14.47 0.72 4.90
C GLN A 228 15.15 1.38 6.10
N ARG A 229 14.44 2.07 6.99
CA ARG A 229 15.06 2.83 8.09
C ARG A 229 14.42 2.47 9.42
N GLY A 230 15.28 2.06 10.34
CA GLY A 230 14.91 1.75 11.71
C GLY A 230 15.06 0.26 11.94
N GLN A 231 14.72 -0.24 13.14
CA GLN A 231 14.96 -1.67 13.47
C GLN A 231 13.74 -2.47 13.06
N ASP A 232 13.81 -3.07 11.89
CA ASP A 232 12.67 -3.68 11.24
C ASP A 232 12.65 -5.19 11.47
N THR A 233 11.45 -5.76 11.46
CA THR A 233 11.23 -7.21 11.53
C THR A 233 10.54 -7.68 10.26
N LEU A 234 11.23 -8.51 9.47
CA LEU A 234 10.77 -8.99 8.18
C LEU A 234 10.58 -10.51 8.21
N TYR A 235 9.41 -10.96 7.77
CA TYR A 235 9.06 -12.37 7.61
C TYR A 235 8.61 -12.62 6.17
N GLY A 236 9.39 -13.38 5.39
CA GLY A 236 9.02 -13.78 4.02
C GLY A 236 7.78 -14.67 4.03
N GLY A 237 7.94 -15.88 4.58
CA GLY A 237 6.86 -16.86 4.67
C GLY A 237 7.10 -18.00 3.68
N PRO A 238 6.04 -18.63 3.13
CA PRO A 238 6.21 -19.60 2.05
C PRO A 238 6.42 -18.96 0.67
N GLY A 239 7.55 -19.22 0.03
CA GLY A 239 7.90 -18.75 -1.30
C GLY A 239 9.39 -18.48 -1.39
N ASP A 240 9.89 -18.11 -2.57
CA ASP A 240 11.29 -17.70 -2.74
C ASP A 240 11.39 -16.17 -2.53
N ASP A 241 11.67 -15.74 -1.30
CA ASP A 241 11.51 -14.34 -0.89
C ASP A 241 12.80 -13.51 -1.00
N ILE A 242 12.65 -12.19 -1.16
CA ILE A 242 13.74 -11.21 -1.10
C ILE A 242 13.52 -10.29 0.10
N LEU A 243 14.40 -10.36 1.09
CA LEU A 243 14.33 -9.56 2.32
C LEU A 243 15.52 -8.60 2.42
N ASN A 244 15.21 -7.34 2.67
CA ASN A 244 16.16 -6.25 2.85
C ASN A 244 15.82 -5.47 4.13
N GLY A 245 16.69 -5.57 5.15
CA GLY A 245 16.54 -4.81 6.40
C GLY A 245 16.73 -3.32 6.16
N GLY A 246 17.93 -2.94 5.73
CA GLY A 246 18.24 -1.59 5.27
C GLY A 246 19.18 -0.89 6.24
N HIS A 247 18.65 -0.10 7.16
CA HIS A 247 19.44 0.67 8.11
C HIS A 247 19.01 0.38 9.53
N ALA A 248 20.00 0.22 10.42
CA ALA A 248 19.85 -0.18 11.82
C ALA A 248 19.76 -1.70 11.97
N ASP A 249 19.54 -2.15 13.20
CA ASP A 249 19.71 -3.55 13.59
C ASP A 249 18.40 -4.31 13.33
N ASP A 250 18.37 -5.08 12.24
CA ASP A 250 17.16 -5.71 11.72
C ASP A 250 17.04 -7.20 12.05
N SER A 251 15.82 -7.73 12.01
CA SER A 251 15.52 -9.15 12.19
C SER A 251 14.82 -9.71 10.95
N LEU A 252 15.52 -10.54 10.16
CA LEU A 252 15.01 -11.12 8.92
C LEU A 252 14.84 -12.63 9.04
N SER A 253 13.68 -13.12 8.62
CA SER A 253 13.36 -14.55 8.52
C SER A 253 12.78 -14.86 7.15
N GLY A 254 13.51 -15.61 6.32
CA GLY A 254 13.06 -16.04 4.98
C GLY A 254 11.80 -16.89 5.07
N GLY A 255 11.90 -18.06 5.69
CA GLY A 255 10.74 -18.90 5.97
C GLY A 255 10.86 -20.24 5.27
N SER A 256 10.12 -20.48 4.20
CA SER A 256 10.27 -21.70 3.43
C SER A 256 10.34 -21.39 1.94
N GLY A 257 11.45 -21.74 1.32
CA GLY A 257 11.70 -21.55 -0.09
C GLY A 257 13.19 -21.30 -0.29
N PHE A 258 13.60 -20.72 -1.40
CA PHE A 258 14.97 -20.28 -1.61
C PHE A 258 15.04 -18.77 -1.39
N ASP A 259 15.31 -18.37 -0.16
CA ASP A 259 15.22 -16.96 0.23
C ASP A 259 16.54 -16.22 0.01
N THR A 260 16.46 -14.92 -0.26
CA THR A 260 17.62 -14.01 -0.35
C THR A 260 17.52 -12.93 0.71
N LEU A 261 18.43 -12.95 1.69
CA LEU A 261 18.43 -12.05 2.84
C LEU A 261 19.63 -11.10 2.76
N THR A 262 19.36 -9.80 2.89
CA THR A 262 20.39 -8.76 2.99
C THR A 262 20.06 -7.83 4.16
N GLY A 263 20.87 -7.84 5.22
CA GLY A 263 20.70 -6.92 6.35
C GLY A 263 21.01 -5.46 6.00
N TYR A 264 22.01 -5.25 5.15
CA TYR A 264 22.62 -3.94 4.86
C TYR A 264 23.35 -3.36 6.08
N THR A 265 23.05 -2.15 6.55
CA THR A 265 23.86 -1.50 7.57
C THR A 265 23.22 -1.69 8.94
N GLY A 266 23.91 -2.30 9.88
CA GLY A 266 23.35 -2.58 11.21
C GLY A 266 24.09 -3.75 11.84
N ASP A 267 23.69 -4.14 13.04
CA ASP A 267 24.03 -5.47 13.56
C ASP A 267 22.78 -6.36 13.41
N ASP A 268 22.70 -7.11 12.30
CA ASP A 268 21.47 -7.78 11.88
C ASP A 268 21.38 -9.24 12.33
N THR A 269 20.16 -9.74 12.51
CA THR A 269 19.88 -11.17 12.76
C THR A 269 19.14 -11.78 11.59
N LEU A 270 19.74 -12.80 10.96
CA LEU A 270 19.25 -13.44 9.75
C LEU A 270 18.94 -14.93 10.00
N SER A 271 17.79 -15.38 9.52
CA SER A 271 17.38 -16.80 9.49
C SER A 271 16.84 -17.13 8.11
N GLY A 272 17.44 -18.09 7.42
CA GLY A 272 16.96 -18.53 6.11
C GLY A 272 15.67 -19.36 6.24
N GLY A 273 15.64 -20.26 7.21
CA GLY A 273 14.51 -21.12 7.50
C GLY A 273 14.65 -22.50 6.85
N LEU A 274 13.64 -22.91 6.08
CA LEU A 274 13.58 -24.20 5.42
C LEU A 274 14.08 -24.09 3.97
N ASN A 275 14.77 -25.15 3.55
CA ASN A 275 15.45 -25.30 2.26
C ASN A 275 16.81 -24.62 2.27
N ALA A 276 17.21 -23.98 1.19
CA ALA A 276 18.56 -23.45 1.05
C ALA A 276 18.47 -21.99 0.66
N ASP A 277 19.15 -21.13 1.39
CA ASP A 277 18.98 -19.68 1.26
C ASP A 277 20.29 -19.01 0.85
N ARG A 278 20.20 -17.70 0.59
CA ARG A 278 21.31 -16.85 0.22
C ARG A 278 21.39 -15.66 1.16
N PHE A 279 22.43 -15.60 1.96
CA PHE A 279 22.76 -14.44 2.80
C PHE A 279 23.76 -13.56 2.06
N VAL A 280 23.38 -12.33 1.73
CA VAL A 280 24.17 -11.42 0.89
C VAL A 280 24.81 -10.33 1.74
N PHE A 281 26.12 -10.16 1.59
CA PHE A 281 26.90 -9.15 2.30
C PHE A 281 27.64 -8.24 1.32
N SER A 282 27.64 -6.94 1.61
CA SER A 282 28.30 -5.92 0.80
C SER A 282 28.94 -4.86 1.68
N ASP A 283 30.20 -4.52 1.41
CA ASP A 283 30.89 -3.43 2.11
C ASP A 283 30.58 -2.04 1.53
N ALA A 284 29.76 -1.98 0.48
CA ALA A 284 29.31 -0.74 -0.13
C ALA A 284 28.41 0.05 0.82
N GLY A 285 28.64 1.37 0.92
CA GLY A 285 27.73 2.29 1.62
C GLY A 285 27.94 2.46 3.12
N GLY A 286 28.94 1.81 3.73
CA GLY A 286 29.24 1.98 5.16
C GLY A 286 29.71 0.72 5.88
N GLY A 287 29.60 -0.44 5.22
CA GLY A 287 29.80 -1.76 5.83
C GLY A 287 28.49 -2.34 6.35
N PHE A 288 28.47 -3.65 6.55
CA PHE A 288 27.29 -4.38 7.01
C PHE A 288 27.27 -4.65 8.52
N GLY A 289 28.21 -4.09 9.29
CA GLY A 289 28.23 -4.22 10.75
C GLY A 289 28.50 -5.65 11.25
N ASN A 290 27.83 -6.07 12.32
CA ASN A 290 28.07 -7.35 13.00
C ASN A 290 26.84 -8.26 12.95
N ASP A 291 26.77 -9.06 11.90
CA ASP A 291 25.57 -9.84 11.61
C ASP A 291 25.65 -11.25 12.19
N VAL A 292 24.48 -11.81 12.46
CA VAL A 292 24.30 -13.15 13.01
C VAL A 292 23.41 -13.96 12.09
N ILE A 293 23.92 -15.06 11.53
CA ILE A 293 23.12 -16.07 10.84
C ILE A 293 22.81 -17.20 11.82
N THR A 294 21.53 -17.47 12.02
CA THR A 294 21.05 -18.30 13.14
C THR A 294 20.93 -19.79 12.81
N ASP A 295 20.84 -20.15 11.52
CA ASP A 295 20.46 -21.49 11.05
C ASP A 295 21.27 -22.00 9.84
N PHE A 296 22.43 -21.41 9.56
CA PHE A 296 23.26 -21.78 8.41
C PHE A 296 23.59 -23.28 8.34
N ALA A 297 23.22 -23.93 7.24
CA ALA A 297 23.39 -25.35 7.03
C ALA A 297 24.66 -25.71 6.25
N ALA A 298 25.83 -25.68 6.91
CA ALA A 298 27.16 -25.96 6.31
C ALA A 298 27.36 -27.37 5.68
N THR A 299 26.34 -28.23 5.65
CA THR A 299 26.38 -29.52 4.92
C THR A 299 25.49 -29.52 3.69
N ASN A 300 24.86 -28.38 3.40
CA ASN A 300 23.98 -28.16 2.27
C ASN A 300 24.65 -27.15 1.34
N ASP A 301 25.38 -27.62 0.33
CA ASP A 301 26.06 -26.75 -0.63
C ASP A 301 25.08 -25.85 -1.43
N ALA A 302 23.76 -25.98 -1.29
CA ALA A 302 22.82 -25.03 -1.89
C ALA A 302 22.62 -23.77 -1.03
N GLU A 303 22.88 -23.83 0.27
CA GLU A 303 22.89 -22.71 1.22
C GLU A 303 24.14 -21.86 0.98
N LYS A 304 24.01 -20.54 0.83
CA LYS A 304 25.12 -19.68 0.42
C LYS A 304 25.31 -18.45 1.29
N ILE A 305 26.56 -18.17 1.60
CA ILE A 305 27.02 -16.84 2.04
C ILE A 305 27.64 -16.15 0.82
N ASP A 306 26.98 -15.11 0.34
CA ASP A 306 27.45 -14.31 -0.79
C ASP A 306 28.28 -13.11 -0.33
N LEU A 307 29.58 -13.20 -0.59
CA LEU A 307 30.59 -12.19 -0.29
C LEU A 307 31.06 -11.45 -1.56
N SER A 308 30.34 -11.57 -2.69
CA SER A 308 30.72 -10.89 -3.93
C SER A 308 30.71 -9.35 -3.83
N GLY A 309 30.01 -8.81 -2.82
CA GLY A 309 30.03 -7.40 -2.45
C GLY A 309 31.14 -7.00 -1.47
N VAL A 310 32.01 -7.91 -1.04
CA VAL A 310 33.05 -7.66 -0.02
C VAL A 310 34.43 -7.62 -0.67
N ALA A 311 34.97 -6.41 -0.90
CA ALA A 311 36.15 -6.22 -1.74
C ALA A 311 37.45 -6.79 -1.15
N THR A 312 37.49 -7.07 0.16
CA THR A 312 38.68 -7.57 0.86
C THR A 312 38.91 -9.06 0.71
N ILE A 313 37.91 -9.83 0.23
CA ILE A 313 37.99 -11.30 0.13
C ILE A 313 37.80 -11.72 -1.31
N ALA A 314 38.86 -12.24 -1.96
CA ALA A 314 38.79 -12.60 -3.38
C ALA A 314 38.46 -14.08 -3.62
N ASN A 315 38.62 -14.93 -2.61
CA ASN A 315 38.39 -16.38 -2.69
C ASN A 315 38.40 -17.02 -1.29
N PHE A 316 38.02 -18.30 -1.24
CA PHE A 316 37.97 -19.08 0.00
C PHE A 316 39.32 -19.23 0.73
N ALA A 317 40.46 -19.22 0.03
CA ALA A 317 41.76 -19.35 0.70
C ALA A 317 42.11 -18.10 1.51
N ASP A 318 41.67 -16.92 1.05
CA ASP A 318 41.80 -15.66 1.80
C ASP A 318 40.94 -15.76 3.08
N LEU A 319 39.67 -16.15 2.92
CA LEU A 319 38.71 -16.32 4.01
C LEU A 319 39.19 -17.33 5.08
N ALA A 320 39.52 -18.55 4.66
CA ALA A 320 39.87 -19.65 5.57
C ALA A 320 41.23 -19.48 6.26
N GLY A 321 42.12 -18.64 5.73
CA GLY A 321 43.46 -18.44 6.28
C GLY A 321 43.49 -17.50 7.49
N SER A 322 42.74 -16.40 7.44
CA SER A 322 42.85 -15.30 8.40
C SER A 322 41.53 -14.76 8.95
N HIS A 323 40.39 -15.10 8.36
CA HIS A 323 39.12 -14.45 8.69
C HIS A 323 38.14 -15.36 9.42
N MET A 324 38.33 -16.68 9.45
CA MET A 324 37.42 -17.60 10.12
C MET A 324 38.01 -18.17 11.42
N THR A 325 37.28 -18.01 12.51
CA THR A 325 37.65 -18.53 13.83
C THR A 325 36.48 -19.24 14.49
N GLN A 326 36.71 -20.44 15.05
CA GLN A 326 35.73 -21.10 15.91
C GLN A 326 35.73 -20.47 17.31
N VAL A 327 34.58 -19.97 17.77
CA VAL A 327 34.37 -19.42 19.10
C VAL A 327 33.25 -20.19 19.80
N GLY A 328 33.63 -21.09 20.72
CA GLY A 328 32.64 -21.95 21.36
C GLY A 328 31.98 -22.90 20.35
N ALA A 329 30.66 -22.77 20.17
CA ALA A 329 29.89 -23.55 19.20
C ALA A 329 29.72 -22.84 17.84
N ASP A 330 30.17 -21.58 17.75
CA ASP A 330 29.87 -20.69 16.63
C ASP A 330 31.12 -20.45 15.79
N VAL A 331 30.93 -20.12 14.51
CA VAL A 331 32.01 -19.61 13.65
C VAL A 331 31.87 -18.10 13.58
N VAL A 332 32.96 -17.39 13.81
CA VAL A 332 33.04 -15.94 13.60
C VAL A 332 33.91 -15.70 12.38
N ILE A 333 33.36 -14.98 11.40
CA ILE A 333 34.05 -14.47 10.23
C ILE A 333 34.32 -12.98 10.48
N ASP A 334 35.57 -12.56 10.62
CA ASP A 334 35.95 -11.21 11.02
C ASP A 334 36.94 -10.51 10.07
N ASP A 335 37.29 -9.27 10.41
CA ASP A 335 38.20 -8.41 9.65
C ASP A 335 37.75 -8.17 8.19
N LEU A 336 36.43 -8.16 7.97
CA LEU A 336 35.79 -7.86 6.70
C LEU A 336 35.63 -6.35 6.55
N ALA A 337 36.76 -5.63 6.52
CA ALA A 337 36.81 -4.16 6.55
C ALA A 337 36.16 -3.51 7.79
N GLY A 338 36.19 -4.21 8.94
CA GLY A 338 35.60 -3.76 10.20
C GLY A 338 34.23 -4.37 10.52
N ASN A 339 33.72 -5.22 9.63
CA ASN A 339 32.45 -5.95 9.79
C ASN A 339 32.71 -7.40 10.23
N THR A 340 31.69 -8.05 10.80
CA THR A 340 31.74 -9.45 11.22
C THR A 340 30.48 -10.20 10.84
N ILE A 341 30.62 -11.52 10.59
CA ILE A 341 29.50 -12.44 10.38
C ILE A 341 29.66 -13.58 11.40
N THR A 342 28.66 -13.82 12.22
CA THR A 342 28.63 -14.92 13.17
C THR A 342 27.66 -16.00 12.70
N LEU A 343 28.15 -17.21 12.49
CA LEU A 343 27.34 -18.38 12.16
C LEU A 343 27.08 -19.20 13.43
N LEU A 344 25.84 -19.19 13.91
CA LEU A 344 25.49 -19.87 15.16
C LEU A 344 25.49 -21.39 14.99
N ASN A 345 26.06 -22.08 15.97
CA ASN A 345 26.10 -23.54 16.04
C ASN A 345 26.73 -24.24 14.81
N VAL A 346 27.56 -23.53 14.05
CA VAL A 346 28.31 -24.08 12.92
C VAL A 346 29.69 -24.55 13.37
N ASN A 347 30.10 -25.72 12.88
CA ASN A 347 31.48 -26.18 13.03
C ASN A 347 32.32 -25.73 11.84
N ILE A 348 33.41 -24.99 12.09
CA ILE A 348 34.30 -24.48 11.05
C ILE A 348 34.86 -25.57 10.13
N ALA A 349 34.98 -26.81 10.61
CA ALA A 349 35.48 -27.93 9.81
C ALA A 349 34.48 -28.46 8.78
N ASN A 350 33.21 -28.04 8.87
CA ASN A 350 32.18 -28.38 7.88
C ASN A 350 32.12 -27.36 6.74
N LEU A 351 32.72 -26.17 6.91
CA LEU A 351 32.72 -25.14 5.88
C LEU A 351 33.76 -25.42 4.80
N ASP A 352 33.37 -25.27 3.54
CA ASP A 352 34.23 -25.33 2.39
C ASP A 352 33.93 -24.23 1.35
N ALA A 353 34.64 -24.25 0.21
CA ALA A 353 34.53 -23.20 -0.80
C ALA A 353 33.15 -23.14 -1.49
N ASN A 354 32.36 -24.21 -1.42
CA ASN A 354 31.02 -24.24 -2.00
C ASN A 354 30.03 -23.46 -1.13
N ASP A 355 30.24 -23.30 0.17
CA ASP A 355 29.34 -22.52 1.04
C ASP A 355 29.34 -21.01 0.70
N PHE A 356 30.31 -20.56 -0.10
CA PHE A 356 30.56 -19.14 -0.36
C PHE A 356 30.49 -18.77 -1.84
N ILE A 357 30.10 -17.53 -2.10
CA ILE A 357 30.20 -16.87 -3.40
C ILE A 357 31.16 -15.67 -3.25
N PHE A 358 32.06 -15.49 -4.22
CA PHE A 358 33.06 -14.41 -4.28
C PHE A 358 32.98 -13.69 -5.62
#